data_AF-A0A1H9XZF8-F1
#
_entry.id   AF-A0A1H9XZF8-F1
#
_cell.length_a   1.000
_cell.length_b   1.000
_cell.length_c   1.000
_cell.angle_alpha   90.00
_cell.angle_beta   90.00
_cell.angle_gamma   90.00
#
_symmetry.space_group_name_H-M   'P 1'
#
loop_
_entity.id
_entity.type
_entity.pdbx_description
1 polymer ?
#
loop_
_entity_poly.entity_id
_entity_poly.type
_entity_poly.pdbx_seq_one_letter_code
_entity_poly.pdbx_strand_id
1 'polypeptide(L)'
;MPHQKFQSSTIVPRYAKGAISTFGTNSFYPRIPWVAAWWSFTFPGFGHIYLGRYLPGFVLIIWELVVNTQANLNMGIALSMLGRFEEAKTIINEEWVLLYIAVYIFSIWDSYRSAVEISKSHVLSEVEDAPVVPSNVSAVDIVMMDKRKPWLAAVWSTLSPGLGQLYSGHTIAGTFILAWWISVTYKAKTIGTWFQSSIGNFSSATDLADWQWFLFLPSMYAFAIYQAYTAVIENNTLYDIEQIRYLRVRDEKLAQQRQNNLENDTVQIFATFEHSPFVEMAIHDMETIGVQSKDIVALPFENLESQTYVIDTIHRVDGRSVLDGAMVSGTIFMLLGTIYGFVLHWGPVIWGLIGLVVGFFLGLIIELAFHKKKIKLFANRKDEVFMQITCHTSMEERLINVLKARKANSYVVMPQRVVSDT
;
A
#
# COMPACT_ATOMS: atom_id res chain seq x y z
N MET A 1 12.57 18.73 9.15
CA MET A 1 12.04 19.46 7.97
C MET A 1 12.53 20.90 8.05
N PRO A 2 12.93 21.59 6.96
CA PRO A 2 13.22 23.02 7.05
C PRO A 2 11.89 23.79 7.08
N HIS A 3 11.75 24.68 8.07
CA HIS A 3 10.59 25.53 8.29
C HIS A 3 10.42 26.54 7.13
N GLN A 4 9.74 26.16 6.05
CA GLN A 4 9.25 27.12 5.06
C GLN A 4 7.80 27.49 5.36
N LYS A 5 7.53 28.79 5.31
CA LYS A 5 6.24 29.40 5.67
C LYS A 5 5.12 28.83 4.80
N PHE A 6 4.18 28.15 5.47
CA PHE A 6 2.97 27.59 4.91
C PHE A 6 2.21 28.64 4.07
N GLN A 7 2.10 28.39 2.76
CA GLN A 7 1.28 29.21 1.88
C GLN A 7 -0.20 28.97 2.17
N SER A 8 -1.03 30.02 2.05
CA SER A 8 -2.46 29.93 2.33
C SER A 8 -3.13 28.87 1.44
N SER A 9 -4.18 28.23 1.98
CA SER A 9 -5.01 27.22 1.29
C SER A 9 -5.65 27.67 -0.04
N THR A 10 -5.43 28.92 -0.44
CA THR A 10 -5.92 29.56 -1.67
C THR A 10 -4.95 29.47 -2.86
N ILE A 11 -3.67 29.13 -2.64
CA ILE A 11 -2.72 28.93 -3.75
C ILE A 11 -2.75 27.46 -4.15
N VAL A 12 -3.15 27.20 -5.40
CA VAL A 12 -3.09 25.85 -5.98
C VAL A 12 -1.61 25.46 -6.07
N PRO A 13 -1.17 24.36 -5.42
CA PRO A 13 0.22 23.93 -5.46
C PRO A 13 0.60 23.59 -6.91
N ARG A 14 1.86 23.83 -7.28
CA ARG A 14 2.36 23.45 -8.61
C ARG A 14 2.52 21.94 -8.71
N TYR A 15 2.87 21.28 -7.60
CA TYR A 15 3.00 19.83 -7.51
C TYR A 15 1.96 19.26 -6.55
N ALA A 16 0.97 18.54 -7.09
CA ALA A 16 -0.02 17.84 -6.27
C ALA A 16 0.62 16.67 -5.52
N LYS A 17 0.19 16.43 -4.28
CA LYS A 17 0.63 15.27 -3.48
C LYS A 17 -0.26 14.05 -3.70
N GLY A 18 -1.57 14.27 -3.76
CA GLY A 18 -2.55 13.23 -4.07
C GLY A 18 -3.93 13.83 -4.35
N ALA A 19 -4.81 13.01 -4.90
CA ALA A 19 -6.17 13.39 -5.21
C ALA A 19 -7.14 12.26 -4.79
N ILE A 20 -8.30 12.68 -4.30
CA ILE A 20 -9.44 11.80 -4.06
C ILE A 20 -10.51 12.12 -5.10
N SER A 21 -10.97 11.09 -5.77
CA SER A 21 -12.10 11.15 -6.68
C SER A 21 -13.13 10.10 -6.32
N THR A 22 -14.30 10.16 -6.94
CA THR A 22 -15.32 9.10 -6.89
C THR A 22 -14.78 7.71 -7.25
N PHE A 23 -13.67 7.64 -7.98
CA PHE A 23 -13.10 6.39 -8.47
C PHE A 23 -11.99 5.80 -7.57
N GLY A 24 -11.70 6.49 -6.46
CA GLY A 24 -10.68 6.11 -5.49
C GLY A 24 -9.66 7.20 -5.22
N THR A 25 -8.68 6.83 -4.40
CA THR A 25 -7.52 7.65 -4.06
C THR A 25 -6.36 7.37 -5.02
N ASN A 26 -5.56 8.38 -5.33
CA ASN A 26 -4.30 8.20 -6.03
C ASN A 26 -3.31 9.27 -5.59
N SER A 27 -2.03 8.91 -5.50
CA SER A 27 -1.02 9.82 -4.98
C SER A 27 0.31 9.71 -5.72
N PHE A 28 1.10 10.78 -5.65
CA PHE A 28 2.50 10.73 -6.06
C PHE A 28 3.33 10.10 -4.94
N TYR A 29 3.09 8.83 -4.61
CA TYR A 29 3.87 8.11 -3.62
C TYR A 29 5.19 7.60 -4.23
N PRO A 30 6.34 7.82 -3.56
CA PRO A 30 7.64 7.38 -4.07
C PRO A 30 7.75 5.87 -3.97
N ARG A 31 8.12 5.22 -5.08
CA ARG A 31 8.27 3.77 -5.19
C ARG A 31 9.62 3.43 -5.79
N ILE A 32 10.19 2.28 -5.42
CA ILE A 32 11.53 1.93 -5.87
C ILE A 32 11.51 1.64 -7.38
N PRO A 33 12.35 2.33 -8.20
CA PRO A 33 12.29 2.19 -9.66
C PRO A 33 12.52 0.77 -10.18
N TRP A 34 13.45 0.01 -9.59
CA TRP A 34 13.71 -1.36 -10.04
C TRP A 34 12.54 -2.31 -9.74
N VAL A 35 11.76 -2.05 -8.67
CA VAL A 35 10.57 -2.86 -8.34
C VAL A 35 9.46 -2.60 -9.36
N ALA A 36 9.27 -1.34 -9.78
CA ALA A 36 8.35 -1.02 -10.87
C ALA A 36 8.75 -1.73 -12.17
N ALA A 37 10.05 -1.69 -12.51
CA ALA A 37 10.59 -2.39 -13.68
C ALA A 37 10.39 -3.91 -13.60
N TRP A 38 10.62 -4.51 -12.42
CA TRP A 38 10.39 -5.93 -12.17
C TRP A 38 8.93 -6.32 -12.43
N TRP A 39 7.98 -5.53 -11.93
CA TRP A 39 6.57 -5.83 -12.17
C TRP A 39 6.22 -5.77 -13.65
N SER A 40 6.69 -4.76 -14.39
CA SER A 40 6.53 -4.73 -15.85
C SER A 40 7.27 -5.86 -16.58
N PHE A 41 8.37 -6.36 -16.03
CA PHE A 41 9.08 -7.54 -16.54
C PHE A 41 8.23 -8.81 -16.37
N THR A 42 7.56 -8.98 -15.23
CA THR A 42 6.69 -10.15 -15.01
C THR A 42 5.42 -10.12 -15.87
N PHE A 43 4.91 -8.93 -16.16
CA PHE A 43 3.72 -8.72 -16.98
C PHE A 43 3.62 -7.24 -17.41
N PRO A 44 3.65 -6.92 -18.72
CA PRO A 44 3.48 -5.55 -19.18
C PRO A 44 2.23 -4.87 -18.63
N GLY A 45 2.43 -3.70 -18.01
CA GLY A 45 1.38 -2.89 -17.38
C GLY A 45 1.32 -3.01 -15.85
N PHE A 46 1.90 -4.06 -15.24
CA PHE A 46 1.95 -4.16 -13.78
C PHE A 46 2.78 -3.06 -13.15
N GLY A 47 3.94 -2.72 -13.72
CA GLY A 47 4.75 -1.60 -13.23
C GLY A 47 3.98 -0.27 -13.28
N HIS A 48 3.13 -0.05 -14.27
CA HIS A 48 2.30 1.15 -14.38
C HIS A 48 1.18 1.19 -13.34
N ILE A 49 0.47 0.08 -13.12
CA ILE A 49 -0.54 -0.03 -12.04
C ILE A 49 0.11 0.12 -10.67
N TYR A 50 1.28 -0.49 -10.46
CA TYR A 50 2.06 -0.33 -9.24
C TYR A 50 2.36 1.14 -8.98
N LEU A 51 2.60 1.93 -10.02
CA LEU A 51 2.85 3.38 -9.90
C LEU A 51 1.59 4.24 -9.77
N GLY A 52 0.38 3.67 -9.76
CA GLY A 52 -0.88 4.43 -9.81
C GLY A 52 -1.21 5.00 -11.20
N ARG A 53 -0.45 4.63 -12.24
CA ARG A 53 -0.72 5.00 -13.64
C ARG A 53 -1.64 3.96 -14.28
N TYR A 54 -2.91 3.98 -13.88
CA TYR A 54 -3.88 2.95 -14.23
C TYR A 54 -4.17 2.83 -15.72
N LEU A 55 -4.42 3.94 -16.43
CA LEU A 55 -4.75 3.91 -17.86
C LEU A 55 -3.68 3.20 -18.72
N PRO A 56 -2.39 3.61 -18.70
CA PRO A 56 -1.37 2.89 -19.46
C PRO A 56 -1.19 1.45 -18.96
N GLY A 57 -1.36 1.20 -17.66
CA GLY A 57 -1.32 -0.15 -17.10
C GLY A 57 -2.39 -1.08 -17.69
N PHE A 58 -3.64 -0.63 -17.77
CA PHE A 58 -4.74 -1.42 -18.35
C PHE A 58 -4.53 -1.66 -19.84
N VAL A 59 -4.11 -0.64 -20.58
CA VAL A 59 -3.82 -0.76 -22.02
C VAL A 59 -2.74 -1.82 -22.26
N LEU A 60 -1.66 -1.79 -21.47
CA LEU A 60 -0.56 -2.74 -21.59
C LEU A 60 -0.96 -4.16 -21.16
N ILE A 61 -1.82 -4.32 -20.14
CA ILE A 61 -2.32 -5.65 -19.75
C ILE A 61 -3.21 -6.25 -20.83
N ILE A 62 -4.10 -5.46 -21.43
CA ILE A 62 -4.95 -5.92 -22.53
C ILE A 62 -4.08 -6.30 -23.74
N TRP A 63 -3.10 -5.46 -24.06
CA TRP A 63 -2.14 -5.72 -25.13
C TRP A 63 -1.35 -7.02 -24.87
N GLU A 64 -0.85 -7.21 -23.66
CA GLU A 64 -0.12 -8.41 -23.25
C GLU A 64 -0.97 -9.66 -23.46
N LEU A 65 -2.22 -9.64 -22.99
CA LEU A 65 -3.14 -10.75 -23.11
C LEU A 65 -3.36 -11.16 -24.57
N VAL A 66 -3.51 -10.16 -25.46
CA VAL A 66 -3.72 -10.40 -26.89
C VAL A 66 -2.45 -10.94 -27.54
N VAL A 67 -1.33 -10.22 -27.42
CA VAL A 67 -0.09 -10.57 -28.13
C VAL A 67 0.51 -11.87 -27.62
N ASN A 68 0.53 -12.09 -26.30
CA ASN A 68 1.03 -13.34 -25.72
C ASN A 68 0.20 -14.55 -26.16
N THR A 69 -1.14 -14.41 -26.22
CA THR A 69 -2.02 -15.48 -26.70
C THR A 69 -1.81 -15.77 -28.19
N GLN A 70 -1.68 -14.75 -29.04
CA GLN A 70 -1.43 -14.95 -30.47
C GLN A 70 -0.02 -15.52 -30.75
N ALA A 71 0.95 -15.18 -29.89
CA ALA A 71 2.32 -15.70 -29.96
C ALA A 71 2.48 -17.12 -29.40
N ASN A 72 1.50 -17.64 -28.65
CA ASN A 72 1.66 -18.80 -27.76
C ASN A 72 2.87 -18.68 -26.82
N LEU A 73 3.15 -17.47 -26.33
CA LEU A 73 4.41 -17.17 -25.67
C LEU A 73 4.56 -17.93 -24.34
N ASN A 74 3.52 -17.97 -23.51
CA ASN A 74 3.55 -18.71 -22.24
C ASN A 74 3.82 -20.21 -22.45
N MET A 75 3.13 -20.83 -23.41
CA MET A 75 3.34 -22.24 -23.75
C MET A 75 4.77 -22.47 -24.28
N GLY A 76 5.26 -21.58 -25.14
CA GLY A 76 6.63 -21.61 -25.64
C GLY A 76 7.68 -21.53 -24.53
N ILE A 77 7.47 -20.67 -23.54
CA ILE A 77 8.32 -20.55 -22.35
C ILE A 77 8.30 -21.85 -21.53
N ALA A 78 7.11 -22.39 -21.25
CA ALA A 78 6.98 -23.63 -20.47
C ALA A 78 7.66 -24.82 -21.15
N LEU A 79 7.42 -25.01 -22.45
CA LEU A 79 8.07 -26.08 -23.22
C LEU A 79 9.59 -25.91 -23.25
N SER A 80 10.09 -24.69 -23.43
CA SER A 80 11.53 -24.40 -23.40
C SER A 80 12.15 -24.72 -22.03
N MET A 81 11.48 -24.37 -20.93
CA MET A 81 11.92 -24.67 -19.56
C MET A 81 11.91 -26.17 -19.23
N LEU A 82 11.05 -26.94 -19.91
CA LEU A 82 11.00 -28.40 -19.83
C LEU A 82 12.00 -29.09 -20.79
N GLY A 83 12.78 -28.33 -21.56
CA GLY A 83 13.75 -28.86 -22.54
C GLY A 83 13.11 -29.35 -23.85
N ARG A 84 11.82 -29.09 -24.08
CA ARG A 84 11.07 -29.48 -25.29
C ARG A 84 11.19 -28.39 -26.37
N PHE A 85 12.43 -28.09 -26.77
CA PHE A 85 12.73 -26.94 -27.64
C PHE A 85 12.11 -27.04 -29.03
N GLU A 86 12.07 -28.22 -29.63
CA GLU A 86 11.48 -28.40 -30.96
C GLU A 86 9.98 -28.13 -30.95
N GLU A 87 9.27 -28.62 -29.93
CA GLU A 87 7.84 -28.33 -29.76
C GLU A 87 7.58 -26.84 -29.50
N ALA A 88 8.43 -26.20 -28.69
CA ALA A 88 8.35 -24.75 -28.45
C ALA A 88 8.47 -23.95 -29.77
N LYS A 89 9.44 -24.29 -30.62
CA LYS A 89 9.61 -23.65 -31.94
C LYS A 89 8.39 -23.85 -32.84
N THR A 90 7.77 -25.03 -32.82
CA THR A 90 6.60 -25.30 -33.67
C THR A 90 5.33 -24.55 -33.25
N ILE A 91 5.18 -24.25 -31.96
CA ILE A 91 3.95 -23.65 -31.41
C ILE A 91 4.03 -22.12 -31.38
N ILE A 92 5.24 -21.57 -31.19
CA ILE A 92 5.45 -20.12 -31.15
C ILE A 92 5.15 -19.50 -32.52
N ASN A 93 4.43 -18.38 -32.51
CA ASN A 93 4.32 -17.53 -33.70
C ASN A 93 5.37 -16.42 -33.67
N GLU A 94 6.37 -16.52 -34.53
CA GLU A 94 7.52 -15.62 -34.57
C GLU A 94 7.15 -14.16 -34.86
N GLU A 95 6.16 -13.91 -35.73
CA GLU A 95 5.73 -12.54 -36.08
C GLU A 95 5.17 -11.80 -34.85
N TRP A 96 4.31 -12.48 -34.08
CA TRP A 96 3.76 -11.92 -32.85
C TRP A 96 4.83 -11.78 -31.76
N VAL A 97 5.81 -12.69 -31.68
CA VAL A 97 6.95 -12.56 -30.76
C VAL A 97 7.83 -11.35 -31.11
N LEU A 98 8.09 -11.10 -32.40
CA LEU A 98 8.87 -9.93 -32.81
C LEU A 98 8.15 -8.62 -32.44
N LEU A 99 6.83 -8.57 -32.60
CA LEU A 99 6.00 -7.45 -32.11
C LEU A 99 6.11 -7.30 -30.59
N TYR A 100 6.12 -8.42 -29.87
CA TYR A 100 6.13 -8.45 -28.41
C TYR A 100 7.35 -7.75 -27.81
N ILE A 101 8.54 -8.03 -28.36
CA ILE A 101 9.83 -7.59 -27.79
C ILE A 101 9.89 -6.07 -27.57
N ALA A 102 9.47 -5.28 -28.55
CA ALA A 102 9.57 -3.82 -28.48
C ALA A 102 8.71 -3.22 -27.36
N VAL A 103 7.44 -3.64 -27.27
CA VAL A 103 6.51 -3.15 -26.25
C VAL A 103 6.88 -3.68 -24.87
N TYR A 104 7.39 -4.92 -24.79
CA TYR A 104 7.88 -5.50 -23.55
C TYR A 104 9.03 -4.69 -22.95
N ILE A 105 10.07 -4.38 -23.75
CA ILE A 105 11.20 -3.54 -23.32
C ILE A 105 10.73 -2.13 -22.95
N PHE A 106 9.85 -1.54 -23.76
CA PHE A 106 9.27 -0.23 -23.48
C PHE A 106 8.52 -0.21 -22.14
N SER A 107 7.72 -1.22 -21.83
CA SER A 107 6.96 -1.30 -20.58
C SER A 107 7.87 -1.31 -19.35
N ILE A 108 8.99 -2.04 -19.42
CA ILE A 108 10.01 -2.11 -18.36
C ILE A 108 10.70 -0.75 -18.20
N TRP A 109 11.17 -0.16 -19.30
CA TRP A 109 11.86 1.12 -19.27
C TRP A 109 10.96 2.28 -18.81
N ASP A 110 9.74 2.38 -19.34
CA ASP A 110 8.82 3.48 -19.00
C ASP A 110 8.35 3.40 -17.55
N SER A 111 8.10 2.21 -17.02
CA SER A 111 7.77 2.05 -15.60
C SER A 111 8.92 2.47 -14.69
N TYR A 112 10.16 2.07 -14.99
CA TYR A 112 11.35 2.52 -14.25
C TYR A 112 11.48 4.04 -14.25
N ARG A 113 11.46 4.66 -15.45
CA ARG A 113 11.58 6.11 -15.61
C ARG A 113 10.44 6.83 -14.88
N SER A 114 9.21 6.34 -14.99
CA SER A 114 8.05 6.92 -14.33
C SER A 114 8.18 6.92 -12.81
N ALA A 115 8.71 5.85 -12.21
CA ALA A 115 8.96 5.77 -10.78
C ALA A 115 9.92 6.88 -10.30
N VAL A 116 10.97 7.15 -11.08
CA VAL A 116 11.93 8.23 -10.80
C VAL A 116 11.26 9.60 -10.87
N GLU A 117 10.45 9.87 -11.91
CA GLU A 117 9.77 11.16 -12.04
C GLU A 117 8.69 11.38 -10.97
N ILE A 118 7.94 10.35 -10.61
CA ILE A 118 6.96 10.41 -9.51
C ILE A 118 7.65 10.74 -8.19
N SER A 119 8.81 10.13 -7.93
CA SER A 119 9.59 10.41 -6.71
C SER A 119 10.07 11.86 -6.64
N LYS A 120 10.48 12.47 -7.78
CA LYS A 120 10.82 13.90 -7.84
C LYS A 120 9.60 14.77 -7.53
N SER A 121 8.45 14.47 -8.14
CA SER A 121 7.20 15.20 -7.89
C SER A 121 6.74 15.10 -6.43
N HIS A 122 6.93 13.94 -5.79
CA HIS A 122 6.65 13.76 -4.37
C HIS A 122 7.44 14.75 -3.51
N VAL A 123 8.76 14.76 -3.67
CA VAL A 123 9.65 15.67 -2.91
C VAL A 123 9.27 17.13 -3.12
N LEU A 124 8.95 17.53 -4.36
CA LEU A 124 8.51 18.89 -4.65
C LEU A 124 7.16 19.23 -3.99
N SER A 125 6.22 18.28 -3.94
CA SER A 125 4.94 18.46 -3.23
C SER A 125 5.10 18.56 -1.71
N GLU A 126 6.15 17.95 -1.14
CA GLU A 126 6.49 18.10 0.27
C GLU A 126 7.11 19.47 0.56
N VAL A 127 7.96 19.98 -0.34
CA VAL A 127 8.55 21.32 -0.23
C VAL A 127 7.46 22.40 -0.29
N GLU A 128 6.46 22.23 -1.16
CA GLU A 128 5.32 23.15 -1.27
C GLU A 128 4.26 22.98 -0.17
N ASP A 129 4.41 21.97 0.70
CA ASP A 129 3.40 21.53 1.67
C ASP A 129 1.99 21.43 1.04
N ALA A 130 1.92 20.72 -0.09
CA ALA A 130 0.70 20.61 -0.88
C ALA A 130 -0.45 19.94 -0.07
N PRO A 131 -1.66 20.54 -0.04
CA PRO A 131 -2.82 19.96 0.64
C PRO A 131 -3.27 18.64 0.02
N VAL A 132 -3.81 17.76 0.86
CA VAL A 132 -4.56 16.57 0.44
C VAL A 132 -5.95 16.68 1.05
N VAL A 133 -6.99 16.39 0.27
CA VAL A 133 -8.39 16.44 0.74
C VAL A 133 -8.71 15.11 1.43
N PRO A 134 -9.25 15.08 2.67
CA PRO A 134 -9.46 13.85 3.46
C PRO A 134 -10.60 12.95 2.95
N SER A 135 -11.62 13.53 2.32
CA SER A 135 -12.77 12.80 1.82
C SER A 135 -13.44 13.48 0.64
N ASN A 136 -14.06 12.69 -0.22
CA ASN A 136 -14.92 13.13 -1.31
C ASN A 136 -16.24 12.36 -1.27
N VAL A 137 -17.35 13.07 -1.25
CA VAL A 137 -18.70 12.49 -1.24
C VAL A 137 -19.38 12.85 -2.55
N SER A 138 -19.82 11.83 -3.28
CA SER A 138 -20.56 11.98 -4.53
C SER A 138 -21.81 11.10 -4.53
N ALA A 139 -22.71 11.29 -5.51
CA ALA A 139 -23.90 10.44 -5.64
C ALA A 139 -23.58 8.97 -5.97
N VAL A 140 -22.37 8.69 -6.47
CA VAL A 140 -21.93 7.36 -6.90
C VAL A 140 -21.16 6.64 -5.81
N ASP A 141 -20.31 7.35 -5.05
CA ASP A 141 -19.45 6.75 -4.03
C ASP A 141 -19.06 7.74 -2.92
N ILE A 142 -18.72 7.17 -1.76
CA ILE A 142 -18.18 7.85 -0.58
C ILE A 142 -16.74 7.40 -0.39
N VAL A 143 -15.79 8.27 -0.75
CA VAL A 143 -14.37 7.96 -0.65
C VAL A 143 -13.77 8.79 0.48
N MET A 144 -13.22 8.11 1.49
CA MET A 144 -12.52 8.73 2.60
C MET A 144 -11.15 8.09 2.78
N MET A 145 -10.17 8.86 3.22
CA MET A 145 -8.92 8.31 3.72
C MET A 145 -9.15 7.74 5.11
N ASP A 146 -9.04 6.42 5.22
CA ASP A 146 -9.12 5.70 6.48
C ASP A 146 -7.95 4.74 6.61
N LYS A 147 -7.51 4.53 7.85
CA LYS A 147 -6.44 3.56 8.13
C LYS A 147 -6.94 2.13 8.03
N ARG A 148 -6.27 1.34 7.21
CA ARG A 148 -6.59 -0.06 6.93
C ARG A 148 -5.40 -0.97 7.25
N LYS A 149 -5.65 -2.26 7.48
CA LYS A 149 -4.58 -3.22 7.79
C LYS A 149 -4.00 -3.81 6.50
N PRO A 150 -2.71 -3.62 6.19
CA PRO A 150 -2.13 -4.07 4.91
C PRO A 150 -2.27 -5.58 4.65
N TRP A 151 -2.10 -6.41 5.67
CA TRP A 151 -2.17 -7.87 5.54
C TRP A 151 -3.58 -8.36 5.14
N LEU A 152 -4.64 -7.64 5.54
CA LEU A 152 -6.01 -7.98 5.12
C LEU A 152 -6.16 -7.81 3.60
N ALA A 153 -5.55 -6.78 3.02
CA ALA A 153 -5.53 -6.57 1.58
C ALA A 153 -4.87 -7.75 0.85
N ALA A 154 -3.74 -8.23 1.36
CA ALA A 154 -3.03 -9.39 0.83
C ALA A 154 -3.90 -10.67 0.88
N VAL A 155 -4.58 -10.92 2.01
CA VAL A 155 -5.49 -12.06 2.16
C VAL A 155 -6.63 -12.00 1.15
N TRP A 156 -7.27 -10.84 1.00
CA TRP A 156 -8.35 -10.68 0.02
C TRP A 156 -7.88 -10.90 -1.42
N SER A 157 -6.72 -10.38 -1.80
CA SER A 157 -6.12 -10.64 -3.12
C SER A 157 -5.66 -12.08 -3.32
N THR A 158 -5.35 -12.82 -2.26
CA THR A 158 -5.02 -14.25 -2.34
C THR A 158 -6.26 -15.08 -2.65
N LEU A 159 -7.40 -14.72 -2.06
CA LEU A 159 -8.68 -15.40 -2.30
C LEU A 159 -9.24 -15.08 -3.69
N SER A 160 -9.18 -13.80 -4.08
CA SER A 160 -9.61 -13.34 -5.39
C SER A 160 -8.89 -12.03 -5.74
N PRO A 161 -7.93 -12.07 -6.67
CA PRO A 161 -7.27 -10.88 -7.21
C PRO A 161 -8.28 -9.80 -7.58
N GLY A 162 -8.04 -8.58 -7.10
CA GLY A 162 -8.94 -7.43 -7.24
C GLY A 162 -9.66 -7.06 -5.94
N LEU A 163 -10.01 -8.03 -5.07
CA LEU A 163 -10.68 -7.71 -3.80
C LEU A 163 -9.79 -6.92 -2.83
N GLY A 164 -8.48 -7.21 -2.77
CA GLY A 164 -7.55 -6.45 -1.95
C GLY A 164 -7.40 -4.99 -2.41
N GLN A 165 -7.51 -4.73 -3.71
CA GLN A 165 -7.50 -3.40 -4.29
C GLN A 165 -8.79 -2.61 -4.00
N LEU A 166 -9.95 -3.29 -4.04
CA LEU A 166 -11.21 -2.70 -3.57
C LEU A 166 -11.11 -2.37 -2.07
N TYR A 167 -10.54 -3.28 -1.27
CA TYR A 167 -10.24 -3.03 0.13
C TYR A 167 -9.21 -1.92 0.36
N SER A 168 -8.36 -1.56 -0.61
CA SER A 168 -7.49 -0.40 -0.44
C SER A 168 -8.16 0.92 -0.84
N GLY A 169 -9.34 0.90 -1.49
CA GLY A 169 -10.00 2.10 -2.00
C GLY A 169 -9.61 2.46 -3.45
N HIS A 170 -8.92 1.55 -4.16
CA HIS A 170 -8.58 1.70 -5.56
C HIS A 170 -9.62 1.03 -6.46
N THR A 171 -10.83 1.59 -6.50
CA THR A 171 -12.02 0.96 -7.09
C THR A 171 -11.84 0.57 -8.56
N ILE A 172 -11.28 1.46 -9.39
CA ILE A 172 -11.06 1.16 -10.82
C ILE A 172 -10.07 0.01 -10.99
N ALA A 173 -8.92 0.07 -10.32
CA ALA A 173 -7.89 -0.97 -10.44
C ALA A 173 -8.39 -2.32 -9.93
N GLY A 174 -9.09 -2.34 -8.79
CA GLY A 174 -9.67 -3.56 -8.23
C GLY A 174 -10.72 -4.19 -9.13
N THR A 175 -11.62 -3.39 -9.69
CA THR A 175 -12.66 -3.88 -10.62
C THR A 175 -12.04 -4.46 -11.89
N PHE A 176 -11.04 -3.79 -12.46
CA PHE A 176 -10.33 -4.27 -13.64
C PHE A 176 -9.59 -5.59 -13.36
N ILE A 177 -8.80 -5.66 -12.28
CA ILE A 177 -8.05 -6.87 -11.92
C ILE A 177 -9.01 -8.03 -11.63
N LEU A 178 -10.14 -7.79 -10.97
CA LEU A 178 -11.15 -8.79 -10.69
C LEU A 178 -11.77 -9.35 -11.97
N ALA A 179 -12.21 -8.48 -12.88
CA ALA A 179 -12.80 -8.89 -14.16
C ALA A 179 -11.78 -9.67 -15.01
N TRP A 180 -10.53 -9.22 -15.01
CA TRP A 180 -9.44 -9.89 -15.70
C TRP A 180 -9.14 -11.28 -15.11
N TRP A 181 -9.06 -11.39 -13.79
CA TRP A 181 -8.87 -12.67 -13.10
C TRP A 181 -9.99 -13.66 -13.40
N ILE A 182 -11.25 -13.22 -13.40
CA ILE A 182 -12.40 -14.06 -13.78
C ILE A 182 -12.23 -14.59 -15.22
N SER A 183 -11.82 -13.71 -16.15
CA SER A 183 -11.61 -14.10 -17.56
C SER A 183 -10.48 -15.13 -17.72
N VAL A 184 -9.33 -14.90 -17.07
CA VAL A 184 -8.19 -15.82 -17.14
C VAL A 184 -8.50 -17.15 -16.47
N THR A 185 -9.10 -17.14 -15.28
CA THR A 185 -9.45 -18.38 -14.56
C THR A 185 -10.48 -19.22 -15.31
N TYR A 186 -11.43 -18.57 -16.00
CA TYR A 186 -12.37 -19.26 -16.87
C TYR A 186 -11.66 -19.96 -18.04
N LYS A 187 -10.82 -19.23 -18.79
CA LYS A 187 -10.10 -19.78 -19.96
C LYS A 187 -9.07 -20.85 -19.56
N ALA A 188 -8.40 -20.67 -18.43
CA ALA A 188 -7.46 -21.63 -17.87
C ALA A 188 -8.12 -22.85 -17.21
N LYS A 189 -9.46 -22.86 -17.09
CA LYS A 189 -10.24 -23.86 -16.32
C LYS A 189 -9.74 -24.04 -14.87
N THR A 190 -9.23 -22.97 -14.28
CA THR A 190 -8.49 -22.98 -13.01
C THR A 190 -9.31 -23.55 -11.86
N ILE A 191 -10.59 -23.18 -11.75
CA ILE A 191 -11.46 -23.65 -10.66
C ILE A 191 -11.64 -25.17 -10.73
N GLY A 192 -11.82 -25.70 -11.94
CA GLY A 192 -11.91 -27.15 -12.15
C GLY A 192 -10.60 -27.85 -11.83
N THR A 193 -9.47 -27.30 -12.28
CA THR A 193 -8.12 -27.84 -11.99
C THR A 193 -7.84 -27.83 -10.49
N TRP A 194 -8.21 -26.76 -9.79
CA TRP A 194 -8.10 -26.64 -8.34
C TRP A 194 -8.95 -27.70 -7.63
N PHE A 195 -10.21 -27.86 -8.04
CA PHE A 195 -11.11 -28.87 -7.46
C PHE A 195 -10.57 -30.29 -7.63
N GLN A 196 -10.12 -30.66 -8.84
CA GLN A 196 -9.53 -31.97 -9.11
C GLN A 196 -8.24 -32.20 -8.29
N SER A 197 -7.40 -31.17 -8.16
CA SER A 197 -6.21 -31.23 -7.29
C SER A 197 -6.59 -31.42 -5.82
N SER A 198 -7.67 -30.77 -5.35
CA SER A 198 -8.12 -30.83 -3.95
C SER A 198 -8.69 -32.20 -3.56
N ILE A 199 -9.30 -32.93 -4.50
CA ILE A 199 -9.78 -34.30 -4.27
C ILE A 199 -8.68 -35.37 -4.50
N GLY A 200 -7.47 -34.96 -4.86
CA GLY A 200 -6.33 -35.84 -5.13
C GLY A 200 -6.27 -36.45 -6.54
N ASN A 201 -7.13 -36.01 -7.46
CA ASN A 201 -7.12 -36.48 -8.85
C ASN A 201 -6.22 -35.60 -9.72
N PHE A 202 -4.90 -35.76 -9.55
CA PHE A 202 -3.93 -34.87 -10.18
C PHE A 202 -3.80 -35.06 -11.70
N SER A 203 -4.01 -36.26 -12.23
CA SER A 203 -3.97 -36.49 -13.70
C SER A 203 -5.05 -35.66 -14.39
N SER A 204 -6.30 -35.77 -13.92
CA SER A 204 -7.39 -34.97 -14.49
C SER A 204 -7.22 -33.48 -14.25
N ALA A 205 -6.56 -33.07 -13.16
CA ALA A 205 -6.25 -31.66 -12.93
C ALA A 205 -5.31 -31.10 -14.01
N THR A 206 -4.23 -31.81 -14.31
CA THR A 206 -3.25 -31.43 -15.34
C THR A 206 -3.88 -31.45 -16.74
N ASP A 207 -4.68 -32.46 -17.07
CA ASP A 207 -5.33 -32.58 -18.39
C ASP A 207 -6.39 -31.49 -18.62
N LEU A 208 -7.02 -31.01 -17.55
CA LEU A 208 -8.04 -29.96 -17.63
C LEU A 208 -7.41 -28.57 -17.81
N ALA A 209 -6.24 -28.34 -17.25
CA ALA A 209 -5.61 -27.02 -17.23
C ALA A 209 -5.09 -26.63 -18.62
N ASP A 210 -5.55 -25.51 -19.16
CA ASP A 210 -4.97 -24.94 -20.37
C ASP A 210 -3.66 -24.24 -20.01
N TRP A 211 -2.52 -24.77 -20.49
CA TRP A 211 -1.20 -24.29 -20.11
C TRP A 211 -0.98 -22.81 -20.46
N GLN A 212 -1.40 -22.38 -21.65
CA GLN A 212 -1.20 -21.02 -22.14
C GLN A 212 -1.90 -20.00 -21.23
N TRP A 213 -3.14 -20.27 -20.83
CA TRP A 213 -3.91 -19.38 -19.96
C TRP A 213 -3.55 -19.52 -18.49
N PHE A 214 -3.25 -20.74 -18.03
CA PHE A 214 -2.94 -21.01 -16.62
C PHE A 214 -1.62 -20.34 -16.19
N LEU A 215 -0.66 -20.21 -17.11
CA LEU A 215 0.64 -19.56 -16.85
C LEU A 215 0.57 -18.03 -16.72
N PHE A 216 -0.58 -17.39 -16.96
CA PHE A 216 -0.79 -16.00 -16.55
C PHE A 216 -1.05 -15.84 -15.04
N LEU A 217 -1.47 -16.90 -14.35
CA LEU A 217 -1.87 -16.84 -12.94
C LEU A 217 -0.71 -16.53 -11.98
N PRO A 218 0.50 -17.10 -12.12
CA PRO A 218 1.59 -16.85 -11.18
C PRO A 218 1.91 -15.37 -10.98
N SER A 219 2.14 -14.63 -12.07
CA SER A 219 2.41 -13.19 -12.01
C SER A 219 1.17 -12.42 -11.55
N MET A 220 -0.03 -12.77 -12.02
CA MET A 220 -1.28 -12.14 -11.60
C MET A 220 -1.51 -12.21 -10.09
N TYR A 221 -1.39 -13.40 -9.48
CA TYR A 221 -1.58 -13.57 -8.04
C TYR A 221 -0.50 -12.84 -7.25
N ALA A 222 0.78 -13.05 -7.59
CA ALA A 222 1.87 -12.43 -6.86
C ALA A 222 1.79 -10.89 -6.92
N PHE A 223 1.48 -10.33 -8.09
CA PHE A 223 1.27 -8.90 -8.27
C PHE A 223 0.04 -8.41 -7.50
N ALA A 224 -1.11 -9.08 -7.62
CA ALA A 224 -2.34 -8.64 -6.96
C ALA A 224 -2.22 -8.64 -5.42
N ILE A 225 -1.49 -9.62 -4.85
CA ILE A 225 -1.20 -9.69 -3.42
C ILE A 225 -0.28 -8.53 -3.01
N TYR A 226 0.85 -8.37 -3.70
CA TYR A 226 1.83 -7.34 -3.38
C TYR A 226 1.26 -5.93 -3.56
N GLN A 227 0.62 -5.66 -4.70
CA GLN A 227 0.10 -4.33 -5.02
C GLN A 227 -1.00 -3.92 -4.02
N ALA A 228 -1.91 -4.84 -3.65
CA ALA A 228 -2.94 -4.54 -2.65
C ALA A 228 -2.34 -4.22 -1.27
N TYR A 229 -1.32 -4.97 -0.85
CA TYR A 229 -0.59 -4.71 0.38
C TYR A 229 0.06 -3.32 0.36
N THR A 230 0.81 -3.00 -0.70
CA THR A 230 1.49 -1.70 -0.81
C THR A 230 0.53 -0.53 -0.95
N ALA A 231 -0.61 -0.72 -1.62
CA ALA A 231 -1.63 0.31 -1.79
C ALA A 231 -2.28 0.72 -0.46
N VAL A 232 -2.46 -0.22 0.48
CA VAL A 232 -2.94 0.12 1.82
C VAL A 232 -1.88 0.90 2.62
N ILE A 233 -0.60 0.52 2.50
CA ILE A 233 0.49 1.26 3.17
C ILE A 233 0.56 2.70 2.65
N GLU A 234 0.43 2.88 1.34
CA GLU A 234 0.39 4.20 0.71
C GLU A 234 -0.77 5.04 1.24
N ASN A 235 -1.99 4.51 1.24
CA ASN A 235 -3.16 5.24 1.73
C ASN A 235 -3.06 5.59 3.22
N ASN A 236 -2.55 4.67 4.04
CA ASN A 236 -2.27 4.93 5.45
C ASN A 236 -1.24 6.05 5.64
N THR A 237 -0.19 6.05 4.82
CA THR A 237 0.86 7.07 4.89
C THR A 237 0.33 8.43 4.43
N LEU A 238 -0.50 8.45 3.39
CA LEU A 238 -1.15 9.67 2.92
C LEU A 238 -2.08 10.26 3.98
N TYR A 239 -2.81 9.41 4.70
CA TYR A 239 -3.63 9.81 5.84
C TYR A 239 -2.78 10.45 6.94
N ASP A 240 -1.66 9.84 7.33
CA ASP A 240 -0.76 10.41 8.35
C ASP A 240 -0.23 11.79 7.92
N ILE A 241 0.21 11.93 6.68
CA ILE A 241 0.71 13.20 6.14
C ILE A 241 -0.37 14.29 6.19
N GLU A 242 -1.60 13.96 5.82
CA GLU A 242 -2.73 14.89 5.86
C GLU A 242 -3.03 15.33 7.30
N GLN A 243 -3.11 14.39 8.24
CA GLN A 243 -3.41 14.70 9.64
C GLN A 243 -2.26 15.49 10.31
N ILE A 244 -1.00 15.15 10.03
CA ILE A 244 0.18 15.90 10.49
C ILE A 244 0.06 17.38 10.08
N ARG A 245 -0.26 17.60 8.79
CA ARG A 245 -0.40 18.95 8.24
C ARG A 245 -1.58 19.69 8.86
N TYR A 246 -2.74 19.03 8.99
CA TYR A 246 -3.93 19.59 9.64
C TYR A 246 -3.61 20.10 11.06
N LEU A 247 -2.99 19.25 11.88
CA LEU A 247 -2.66 19.57 13.28
C LEU A 247 -1.65 20.72 13.38
N ARG A 248 -0.61 20.74 12.54
CA ARG A 248 0.39 21.82 12.49
C ARG A 248 -0.24 23.16 12.08
N VAL A 249 -1.02 23.18 11.01
CA VAL A 249 -1.71 24.39 10.54
C VAL A 249 -2.71 24.90 11.58
N ARG A 250 -3.39 24.00 12.30
CA ARG A 250 -4.28 24.37 13.41
C ARG A 250 -3.50 25.03 14.55
N ASP A 251 -2.41 24.43 15.00
CA ASP A 251 -1.60 24.96 16.11
C ASP A 251 -1.00 26.34 15.78
N GLU A 252 -0.44 26.52 14.58
CA GLU A 252 0.11 27.82 14.17
C GLU A 252 -0.91 28.96 14.19
N LYS A 253 -2.15 28.68 13.73
CA LYS A 253 -3.24 29.67 13.76
C LYS A 253 -3.65 30.04 15.19
N LEU A 254 -3.65 29.07 16.10
CA LEU A 254 -4.05 29.26 17.49
C LEU A 254 -2.94 29.88 18.33
N ALA A 255 -1.68 29.58 18.02
CA ALA A 255 -0.51 30.17 18.68
C ALA A 255 -0.49 31.70 18.54
N GLN A 256 -0.92 32.24 17.39
CA GLN A 256 -1.06 33.69 17.16
C GLN A 256 -2.11 34.35 18.07
N GLN A 257 -3.05 33.58 18.61
CA GLN A 257 -4.14 34.07 19.47
C GLN A 257 -3.85 33.88 20.96
N ARG A 258 -2.69 33.30 21.32
CA ARG A 258 -2.35 32.97 22.71
C ARG A 258 -1.86 34.23 23.45
N GLN A 259 -2.71 34.73 24.34
CA GLN A 259 -2.34 35.73 25.36
C GLN A 259 -2.17 35.01 26.70
N ASN A 260 -1.00 35.15 27.33
CA ASN A 260 -0.63 34.47 28.56
C ASN A 260 -1.35 35.08 29.78
N ASN A 261 -2.58 34.64 30.05
CA ASN A 261 -3.17 34.80 31.38
C ASN A 261 -3.24 33.41 32.01
N LEU A 262 -2.19 33.02 32.72
CA LEU A 262 -2.20 31.84 33.58
C LEU A 262 -3.07 32.18 34.80
N GLU A 263 -4.31 31.69 34.80
CA GLU A 263 -5.18 31.77 35.97
C GLU A 263 -4.75 30.73 37.02
N ASN A 264 -4.86 31.12 38.29
CA ASN A 264 -4.37 30.36 39.46
C ASN A 264 -5.07 29.01 39.72
N ASP A 265 -5.97 28.55 38.84
CA ASP A 265 -6.75 27.32 39.03
C ASP A 265 -6.87 26.49 37.74
N THR A 266 -5.73 26.35 37.05
CA THR A 266 -5.60 25.56 35.82
C THR A 266 -4.83 24.27 36.06
N VAL A 267 -5.25 23.22 35.37
CA VAL A 267 -4.63 21.89 35.33
C VAL A 267 -4.19 21.62 33.90
N GLN A 268 -3.02 21.01 33.75
CA GLN A 268 -2.52 20.56 32.45
C GLN A 268 -2.62 19.04 32.34
N ILE A 269 -3.29 18.58 31.30
CA ILE A 269 -3.44 17.17 30.97
C ILE A 269 -2.68 16.91 29.68
N PHE A 270 -1.79 15.93 29.71
CA PHE A 270 -1.10 15.42 28.53
C PHE A 270 -1.72 14.10 28.12
N ALA A 271 -1.91 13.88 26.83
CA ALA A 271 -2.38 12.63 26.28
C ALA A 271 -1.60 12.28 25.01
N THR A 272 -1.47 10.98 24.76
CA THR A 272 -0.86 10.48 23.53
C THR A 272 -1.88 9.72 22.71
N PHE A 273 -1.79 9.88 21.39
CA PHE A 273 -2.65 9.21 20.41
C PHE A 273 -1.82 8.60 19.29
N GLU A 274 -2.35 7.56 18.66
CA GLU A 274 -1.98 7.16 17.31
C GLU A 274 -2.70 8.07 16.29
N HIS A 275 -2.10 8.26 15.12
CA HIS A 275 -2.78 8.96 14.03
C HIS A 275 -4.12 8.27 13.71
N SER A 276 -5.22 8.97 13.95
CA SER A 276 -6.58 8.46 13.80
C SER A 276 -7.60 9.59 13.85
N PRO A 277 -8.83 9.38 13.32
CA PRO A 277 -9.88 10.39 13.39
C PRO A 277 -10.27 10.73 14.83
N PHE A 278 -9.99 9.84 15.79
CA PHE A 278 -10.27 10.07 17.20
C PHE A 278 -9.53 11.27 17.79
N VAL A 279 -8.38 11.67 17.23
CA VAL A 279 -7.67 12.89 17.64
C VAL A 279 -8.55 14.12 17.39
N GLU A 280 -9.07 14.25 16.18
CA GLU A 280 -9.92 15.37 15.78
C GLU A 280 -11.28 15.35 16.49
N MET A 281 -11.86 14.16 16.66
CA MET A 281 -13.08 13.99 17.46
C MET A 281 -12.86 14.37 18.93
N ALA A 282 -11.71 14.03 19.51
CA ALA A 282 -11.37 14.39 20.89
C ALA A 282 -11.24 15.91 21.03
N ILE A 283 -10.55 16.58 20.10
CA ILE A 283 -10.45 18.05 20.09
C ILE A 283 -11.85 18.67 20.05
N HIS A 284 -12.72 18.21 19.14
CA HIS A 284 -14.07 18.74 19.00
C HIS A 284 -14.94 18.52 20.25
N ASP A 285 -14.88 17.32 20.85
CA ASP A 285 -15.63 17.03 22.08
C ASP A 285 -15.17 17.92 23.24
N MET A 286 -13.85 18.15 23.37
CA MET A 286 -13.28 19.01 24.41
C MET A 286 -13.70 20.48 24.23
N GLU A 287 -13.72 20.97 22.99
CA GLU A 287 -14.24 22.30 22.66
C GLU A 287 -15.72 22.42 23.00
N THR A 288 -16.51 21.39 22.73
CA THR A 288 -17.95 21.35 23.06
C THR A 288 -18.21 21.36 24.57
N ILE A 289 -17.31 20.77 25.36
CA ILE A 289 -17.39 20.78 26.83
C ILE A 289 -17.04 22.17 27.43
N GLY A 290 -16.42 23.05 26.64
CA GLY A 290 -16.12 24.43 27.03
C GLY A 290 -14.63 24.77 27.16
N VAL A 291 -13.72 23.88 26.75
CA VAL A 291 -12.30 24.19 26.66
C VAL A 291 -12.05 25.09 25.43
N GLN A 292 -11.32 26.19 25.58
CA GLN A 292 -11.06 27.07 24.45
C GLN A 292 -10.07 26.40 23.48
N SER A 293 -10.29 26.54 22.17
CA SER A 293 -9.46 25.90 21.15
C SER A 293 -7.95 26.16 21.31
N LYS A 294 -7.58 27.36 21.78
CA LYS A 294 -6.19 27.80 22.03
C LYS A 294 -5.47 27.05 23.16
N ASP A 295 -6.25 26.46 24.07
CA ASP A 295 -5.78 25.73 25.24
C ASP A 295 -5.64 24.22 24.96
N ILE A 296 -6.01 23.80 23.74
CA ILE A 296 -5.82 22.45 23.21
C ILE A 296 -4.74 22.49 22.14
N VAL A 297 -3.55 22.02 22.50
CA VAL A 297 -2.43 21.81 21.58
C VAL A 297 -2.40 20.34 21.20
N ALA A 298 -2.42 20.06 19.90
CA ALA A 298 -2.25 18.72 19.38
C ALA A 298 -1.21 18.77 18.27
N LEU A 299 -0.07 18.11 18.48
CA LEU A 299 1.07 18.14 17.56
C LEU A 299 1.60 16.73 17.34
N PRO A 300 1.98 16.39 16.10
CA PRO A 300 2.60 15.10 15.81
C PRO A 300 4.04 15.04 16.36
N PHE A 301 4.44 13.88 16.86
CA PHE A 301 5.82 13.60 17.22
C PHE A 301 6.70 13.53 15.97
N GLU A 302 7.89 14.13 16.03
CA GLU A 302 8.92 13.93 15.00
C GLU A 302 9.75 12.69 15.36
N ASN A 303 9.64 11.64 14.55
CA ASN A 303 10.47 10.44 14.72
C ASN A 303 11.93 10.74 14.35
N LEU A 304 12.84 10.66 15.32
CA LEU A 304 14.28 10.89 15.14
C LEU A 304 15.01 9.74 14.42
N GLU A 305 14.42 8.54 14.37
CA GLU A 305 14.98 7.36 13.69
C GLU A 305 13.89 6.53 12.97
N SER A 306 14.12 6.15 11.71
CA SER A 306 13.32 5.13 11.02
C SER A 306 13.83 3.72 11.35
N GLN A 307 13.11 3.00 12.23
CA GLN A 307 13.38 1.57 12.48
C GLN A 307 12.67 0.72 11.42
N THR A 308 13.36 -0.27 10.87
CA THR A 308 12.84 -1.19 9.83
C THR A 308 12.12 -2.40 10.45
N TYR A 309 10.88 -2.65 10.03
CA TYR A 309 10.06 -3.81 10.43
C TYR A 309 9.72 -4.71 9.22
N VAL A 310 9.59 -6.03 9.43
CA VAL A 310 9.24 -7.01 8.36
C VAL A 310 7.77 -6.94 7.98
N ILE A 311 6.88 -6.96 8.98
CA ILE A 311 5.43 -6.85 8.80
C ILE A 311 5.06 -5.45 9.23
N ASP A 312 4.70 -4.63 8.26
CA ASP A 312 4.44 -3.22 8.50
C ASP A 312 3.03 -3.02 9.03
N THR A 313 2.91 -2.40 10.20
CA THR A 313 1.64 -2.07 10.81
C THR A 313 1.39 -0.57 10.74
N ILE A 314 1.48 0.04 9.55
CA ILE A 314 0.85 1.31 9.13
C ILE A 314 1.83 2.44 8.74
N HIS A 315 3.15 2.34 8.98
CA HIS A 315 4.00 3.56 8.97
C HIS A 315 5.34 3.41 8.24
N ARG A 316 5.38 3.77 6.94
CA ARG A 316 6.65 4.02 6.24
C ARG A 316 6.55 5.05 5.10
N VAL A 317 7.38 6.10 5.19
CA VAL A 317 7.61 7.11 4.13
C VAL A 317 8.88 6.83 3.31
N ASP A 318 9.77 5.94 3.78
CA ASP A 318 11.09 5.72 3.15
C ASP A 318 11.06 4.93 1.82
N GLY A 319 9.89 4.53 1.33
CA GLY A 319 9.69 3.93 0.01
C GLY A 319 10.38 2.58 -0.27
N ARG A 320 11.14 2.01 0.68
CA ARG A 320 11.70 0.64 0.57
C ARG A 320 10.77 -0.33 1.27
N SER A 321 10.42 -1.48 0.70
CA SER A 321 9.67 -2.50 1.44
C SER A 321 10.56 -3.72 1.67
N VAL A 322 10.55 -4.25 2.90
CA VAL A 322 11.31 -5.46 3.29
C VAL A 322 10.72 -6.72 2.62
N LEU A 323 9.59 -6.55 1.92
CA LEU A 323 8.89 -7.62 1.22
C LEU A 323 9.15 -7.61 -0.29
N ASP A 324 9.89 -6.62 -0.81
CA ASP A 324 10.11 -6.48 -2.25
C ASP A 324 10.89 -7.69 -2.79
N GLY A 325 12.00 -8.06 -2.12
CA GLY A 325 12.79 -9.23 -2.49
C GLY A 325 12.04 -10.54 -2.27
N ALA A 326 11.26 -10.63 -1.18
CA ALA A 326 10.43 -11.79 -0.88
C ALA A 326 9.38 -12.04 -1.98
N MET A 327 8.67 -11.00 -2.42
CA MET A 327 7.64 -11.13 -3.47
C MET A 327 8.22 -11.38 -4.85
N VAL A 328 9.37 -10.77 -5.18
CA VAL A 328 10.13 -11.09 -6.41
C VAL A 328 10.47 -12.58 -6.45
N SER A 329 11.08 -13.09 -5.38
CA SER A 329 11.45 -14.50 -5.29
C SER A 329 10.22 -15.43 -5.33
N GLY A 330 9.18 -15.11 -4.56
CA GLY A 330 7.92 -15.83 -4.58
C GLY A 330 7.30 -15.93 -5.98
N THR A 331 7.35 -14.85 -6.76
CA THR A 331 6.83 -14.83 -8.14
C THR A 331 7.60 -15.79 -9.04
N ILE A 332 8.94 -15.78 -8.97
CA ILE A 332 9.80 -16.66 -9.78
C ILE A 332 9.53 -18.13 -9.43
N PHE A 333 9.56 -18.46 -8.14
CA PHE A 333 9.35 -19.85 -7.72
C PHE A 333 7.92 -20.32 -7.94
N MET A 334 6.91 -19.45 -7.87
CA MET A 334 5.53 -19.79 -8.24
C MET A 334 5.42 -20.14 -9.72
N LEU A 335 6.06 -19.36 -10.60
CA LEU A 335 6.10 -19.65 -12.03
C LEU A 335 6.79 -20.99 -12.32
N LEU A 336 7.99 -21.19 -11.77
CA LEU A 336 8.74 -22.45 -11.93
C LEU A 336 7.96 -23.64 -11.38
N GLY A 337 7.38 -23.50 -10.18
CA GLY A 337 6.54 -24.52 -9.56
C GLY A 337 5.32 -24.85 -10.40
N THR A 338 4.72 -23.85 -11.07
CA THR A 338 3.60 -24.07 -11.99
C THR A 338 4.04 -24.81 -13.25
N ILE A 339 5.14 -24.38 -13.89
CA ILE A 339 5.68 -25.00 -15.12
C ILE A 339 6.06 -26.46 -14.87
N TYR A 340 6.88 -26.74 -13.86
CA TYR A 340 7.27 -28.12 -13.54
C TYR A 340 6.10 -28.90 -12.95
N GLY A 341 5.16 -28.24 -12.28
CA GLY A 341 3.95 -28.84 -11.74
C GLY A 341 3.05 -29.48 -12.80
N PHE A 342 3.08 -29.02 -14.06
CA PHE A 342 2.40 -29.69 -15.16
C PHE A 342 2.95 -31.09 -15.48
N VAL A 343 4.19 -31.38 -15.08
CA VAL A 343 4.83 -32.70 -15.29
C VAL A 343 4.89 -33.48 -13.98
N LEU A 344 4.95 -32.81 -12.83
CA LEU A 344 5.04 -33.42 -11.52
C LEU A 344 3.69 -33.93 -11.01
N HIS A 345 3.74 -34.95 -10.15
CA HIS A 345 2.57 -35.72 -9.75
C HIS A 345 1.46 -34.91 -9.05
N TRP A 346 1.78 -33.87 -8.27
CA TRP A 346 0.78 -33.07 -7.55
C TRP A 346 0.12 -31.96 -8.39
N GLY A 347 0.49 -31.87 -9.67
CA GLY A 347 -0.11 -30.93 -10.61
C GLY A 347 0.40 -29.48 -10.47
N PRO A 348 0.01 -28.62 -11.43
CA PRO A 348 0.51 -27.24 -11.54
C PRO A 348 0.07 -26.34 -10.39
N VAL A 349 -1.10 -26.62 -9.80
CA VAL A 349 -1.67 -25.85 -8.68
C VAL A 349 -0.80 -25.95 -7.43
N ILE A 350 -0.59 -27.19 -6.95
CA ILE A 350 0.06 -27.42 -5.65
C ILE A 350 1.53 -27.02 -5.72
N TRP A 351 2.24 -27.42 -6.78
CA TRP A 351 3.64 -27.03 -6.96
C TRP A 351 3.82 -25.54 -7.17
N GLY A 352 2.88 -24.86 -7.84
CA GLY A 352 2.85 -23.40 -7.93
C GLY A 352 2.74 -22.74 -6.55
N LEU A 353 1.81 -23.20 -5.70
CA LEU A 353 1.65 -22.68 -4.34
C LEU A 353 2.86 -22.96 -3.43
N ILE A 354 3.42 -24.17 -3.49
CA ILE A 354 4.64 -24.51 -2.76
C ILE A 354 5.78 -23.58 -3.21
N GLY A 355 5.91 -23.37 -4.52
CA GLY A 355 6.87 -22.44 -5.11
C GLY A 355 6.72 -21.03 -4.55
N LEU A 356 5.49 -20.50 -4.52
CA LEU A 356 5.22 -19.17 -3.95
C LEU A 356 5.69 -19.06 -2.50
N VAL A 357 5.33 -20.03 -1.65
CA VAL A 357 5.64 -20.01 -0.21
C VAL A 357 7.15 -20.15 0.02
N VAL A 358 7.79 -21.14 -0.62
CA VAL A 358 9.23 -21.39 -0.48
C VAL A 358 10.03 -20.19 -1.01
N GLY A 359 9.67 -19.67 -2.18
CA GLY A 359 10.31 -18.49 -2.76
C GLY A 359 10.17 -17.26 -1.87
N PHE A 360 8.98 -17.02 -1.32
CA PHE A 360 8.75 -15.91 -0.39
C PHE A 360 9.68 -15.97 0.83
N PHE A 361 9.76 -17.12 1.50
CA PHE A 361 10.62 -17.26 2.67
C PHE A 361 12.10 -17.19 2.32
N LEU A 362 12.52 -17.76 1.19
CA LEU A 362 13.89 -17.69 0.72
C LEU A 362 14.31 -16.26 0.41
N GLY A 363 13.47 -15.51 -0.31
CA GLY A 363 13.70 -14.09 -0.58
C GLY A 363 13.77 -13.26 0.70
N LEU A 364 12.89 -13.53 1.67
CA LEU A 364 12.91 -12.87 2.97
C LEU A 364 14.21 -13.16 3.74
N ILE A 365 14.67 -14.43 3.78
CA ILE A 365 15.93 -14.80 4.44
C ILE A 365 17.12 -14.07 3.81
N ILE A 366 17.17 -14.01 2.48
CA ILE A 366 18.23 -13.30 1.75
C ILE A 366 18.21 -11.81 2.12
N GLU A 367 17.04 -11.19 2.09
CA GLU A 367 16.87 -9.77 2.38
C GLU A 367 17.24 -9.42 3.84
N LEU A 368 16.88 -10.28 4.79
CA LEU A 368 17.30 -10.19 6.19
C LEU A 368 18.81 -10.37 6.37
N ALA A 369 19.44 -11.28 5.62
CA ALA A 369 20.87 -11.53 5.71
C ALA A 369 21.71 -10.34 5.20
N PHE A 370 21.25 -9.63 4.16
CA PHE A 370 21.92 -8.44 3.64
C PHE A 370 21.77 -7.22 4.55
N HIS A 371 20.70 -7.13 5.34
CA HIS A 371 20.46 -6.03 6.27
C HIS A 371 21.10 -6.29 7.64
N LYS A 372 22.35 -5.83 7.83
CA LYS A 372 23.11 -5.95 9.10
C LYS A 372 22.50 -5.22 10.33
N LYS A 373 21.39 -4.50 10.19
CA LYS A 373 20.68 -3.84 11.31
C LYS A 373 19.61 -4.79 11.87
N LYS A 374 19.36 -4.74 13.19
CA LYS A 374 18.29 -5.52 13.83
C LYS A 374 16.92 -5.13 13.26
N ILE A 375 16.41 -5.92 12.32
CA ILE A 375 15.03 -5.84 11.87
C ILE A 375 14.16 -6.48 12.94
N LYS A 376 13.15 -5.75 13.42
CA LYS A 376 12.13 -6.29 14.33
C LYS A 376 10.98 -6.84 13.50
N LEU A 377 10.39 -7.97 13.91
CA LEU A 377 9.29 -8.59 13.14
C LEU A 377 8.00 -7.76 13.17
N PHE A 378 7.70 -7.14 14.31
CA PHE A 378 6.47 -6.38 14.55
C PHE A 378 6.80 -4.98 15.05
N ALA A 379 6.08 -3.97 14.57
CA ALA A 379 6.14 -2.63 15.14
C ALA A 379 5.38 -2.59 16.48
N ASN A 380 5.96 -1.92 17.48
CA ASN A 380 5.23 -1.59 18.70
C ASN A 380 4.29 -0.41 18.41
N ARG A 381 3.15 -0.35 19.11
CA ARG A 381 2.30 0.86 19.14
C ARG A 381 3.18 2.05 19.51
N LYS A 382 3.24 3.04 18.63
CA LYS A 382 3.95 4.29 18.89
C LYS A 382 2.93 5.36 19.22
N ASP A 383 3.31 6.21 20.17
CA ASP A 383 2.64 7.49 20.35
C ASP A 383 3.07 8.41 19.20
N GLU A 384 2.10 8.88 18.42
CA GLU A 384 2.36 9.62 17.18
C GLU A 384 1.88 11.05 17.26
N VAL A 385 0.84 11.29 18.06
CA VAL A 385 0.30 12.62 18.32
C VAL A 385 0.35 12.88 19.82
N PHE A 386 0.98 13.99 20.18
CA PHE A 386 0.98 14.56 21.50
C PHE A 386 -0.15 15.57 21.62
N MET A 387 -0.96 15.45 22.67
CA MET A 387 -2.03 16.38 22.98
C MET A 387 -1.82 16.97 24.38
N GLN A 388 -1.75 18.29 24.47
CA GLN A 388 -1.71 19.04 25.72
C GLN A 388 -3.01 19.84 25.84
N ILE A 389 -3.67 19.70 26.97
CA ILE A 389 -4.93 20.36 27.29
C ILE A 389 -4.72 21.17 28.55
N THR A 390 -5.00 22.47 28.51
CA THR A 390 -5.03 23.33 29.69
C THR A 390 -6.49 23.64 30.01
N CYS A 391 -6.94 23.31 31.22
CA CYS A 391 -8.33 23.44 31.60
C CYS A 391 -8.49 23.77 33.09
N HIS A 392 -9.66 24.26 33.50
CA HIS A 392 -10.00 24.38 34.91
C HIS A 392 -10.13 23.01 35.59
N THR A 393 -9.78 22.97 36.87
CA THR A 393 -9.84 21.77 37.74
C THR A 393 -11.20 21.07 37.72
N SER A 394 -12.30 21.84 37.58
CA SER A 394 -13.67 21.30 37.51
C SER A 394 -13.98 20.43 36.28
N MET A 395 -13.18 20.55 35.22
CA MET A 395 -13.39 19.82 33.95
C MET A 395 -12.54 18.56 33.82
N GLU A 396 -11.61 18.31 34.75
CA GLU A 396 -10.62 17.24 34.66
C GLU A 396 -11.25 15.86 34.41
N GLU A 397 -12.22 15.46 35.26
CA GLU A 397 -12.85 14.14 35.17
C GLU A 397 -13.59 13.94 33.84
N ARG A 398 -14.26 14.99 33.34
CA ARG A 398 -14.96 14.96 32.06
C ARG A 398 -13.98 14.79 30.89
N LEU A 399 -12.84 15.48 30.93
CA LEU A 399 -11.82 15.40 29.88
C LEU A 399 -11.14 14.03 29.87
N ILE A 400 -10.86 13.45 31.04
CA ILE A 400 -10.34 12.07 31.13
C ILE A 400 -11.32 11.07 30.52
N ASN A 401 -12.63 11.26 30.72
CA ASN A 401 -13.64 10.41 30.09
C ASN A 401 -13.67 10.54 28.57
N VAL A 402 -13.48 11.76 28.03
CA VAL A 402 -13.31 11.97 26.58
C VAL A 402 -12.07 11.23 26.05
N LEU A 403 -10.92 11.40 26.71
CA LEU A 403 -9.67 10.73 26.32
C LEU A 403 -9.83 9.20 26.27
N LYS A 404 -10.49 8.61 27.28
CA LYS A 404 -10.81 7.17 27.31
C LYS A 404 -11.78 6.76 26.20
N ALA A 405 -12.86 7.51 26.01
CA ALA A 405 -13.85 7.24 24.97
C ALA A 405 -13.26 7.33 23.55
N ARG A 406 -12.30 8.23 23.35
CA ARG A 406 -11.58 8.44 22.09
C ARG A 406 -10.29 7.62 21.97
N LYS A 407 -10.12 6.58 22.80
CA LYS A 407 -9.01 5.61 22.71
C LYS A 407 -7.61 6.25 22.72
N ALA A 408 -7.39 7.27 23.56
CA ALA A 408 -6.05 7.75 23.84
C ALA A 408 -5.17 6.57 24.33
N ASN A 409 -3.91 6.53 23.87
CA ASN A 409 -2.96 5.49 24.27
C ASN A 409 -2.60 5.61 25.74
N SER A 410 -2.34 6.83 26.19
CA SER A 410 -2.03 7.17 27.56
C SER A 410 -2.39 8.61 27.88
N TYR A 411 -2.55 8.94 29.16
CA TYR A 411 -2.69 10.32 29.63
C TYR A 411 -1.99 10.51 30.98
N VAL A 412 -1.58 11.75 31.26
CA VAL A 412 -0.93 12.19 32.49
C VAL A 412 -1.51 13.54 32.89
N VAL A 413 -1.92 13.66 34.14
CA VAL A 413 -2.32 14.94 34.74
C VAL A 413 -1.10 15.52 35.46
N MET A 414 -0.70 16.75 35.11
CA MET A 414 0.41 17.41 35.80
C MET A 414 -0.02 17.88 37.19
N PRO A 415 0.73 17.53 38.25
CA PRO A 415 0.50 18.11 39.56
C PRO A 415 0.87 19.60 39.54
N GLN A 416 0.07 20.44 40.19
CA GLN A 416 0.40 21.85 40.41
C GLN A 416 1.70 21.93 41.24
N ARG A 417 2.80 22.32 40.62
CA ARG A 417 4.04 22.63 41.34
C ARG A 417 3.92 24.04 41.88
N VAL A 418 3.58 24.17 43.16
CA VAL A 418 3.71 25.44 43.87
C VAL A 418 5.19 25.83 43.82
N VAL A 419 5.51 26.89 43.08
CA VAL A 419 6.83 27.51 43.15
C VAL A 419 6.86 28.20 44.52
N SER A 420 7.56 27.61 45.47
CA SER A 420 7.89 28.32 46.71
C SER A 420 8.87 29.43 46.33
N ASP A 421 8.39 30.66 46.23
CA ASP A 421 9.26 31.84 46.23
C ASP A 421 10.04 31.84 47.55
N THR A 422 11.31 31.46 47.50
CA THR A 422 12.29 31.63 48.60
C THR A 422 13.19 32.81 48.31
#